data_AF-A0A060BUU7-F1
#
_entry.id   AF-A0A060BUU7-F1
#
_cell.length_a   1.000
_cell.length_b   1.000
_cell.length_c   1.000
_cell.angle_alpha   90.00
_cell.angle_beta   90.00
_cell.angle_gamma   90.00
#
_symmetry.space_group_name_H-M   'P 1'
#
loop_
_entity.id
_entity.type
_entity.pdbx_description
1 polymer ?
#
loop_
_entity_poly.entity_id
_entity_poly.type
_entity_poly.pdbx_seq_one_letter_code
_entity_poly.pdbx_strand_id
1 'polypeptide(L)'
;GTIDAQRQVVRLEPTLPGHRSALLTTLLHRGDGGQESFFAETRRQCDELLDRVMPQAERPAKRAKQSPEVPAVHQESTRKLRIGYVGPCFRQYAVSRYVAPVLAGHDREQVEVTLFHDYPGQDDATAEFRKLGFRWIDLKGLRP
;
A
#
# COMPACT_ATOMS: atom_id res chain seq x y z
N GLY A 1 -10.02 -16.01 23.28
CA GLY A 1 -9.99 -14.54 23.45
C GLY A 1 -10.17 -13.83 22.11
N THR A 2 -10.06 -12.49 22.07
CA THR A 2 -10.26 -11.69 20.83
C THR A 2 -9.41 -12.17 19.65
N ILE A 3 -8.16 -12.59 19.91
CA ILE A 3 -7.25 -13.13 18.88
C ILE A 3 -7.79 -14.45 18.31
N ASP A 4 -8.27 -15.36 19.15
CA ASP A 4 -8.83 -16.65 18.68
C ASP A 4 -10.07 -16.44 17.81
N ALA A 5 -10.94 -15.50 18.19
CA ALA A 5 -12.12 -15.15 17.41
C ALA A 5 -11.70 -14.60 16.03
N GLN A 6 -10.72 -13.71 15.96
CA GLN A 6 -10.22 -13.20 14.68
C GLN A 6 -9.51 -14.27 13.84
N ARG A 7 -8.77 -15.18 14.46
CA ARG A 7 -8.20 -16.36 13.77
C ARG A 7 -9.29 -17.25 13.19
N GLN A 8 -10.39 -17.46 13.93
CA GLN A 8 -11.53 -18.23 13.44
C GLN A 8 -12.20 -17.54 12.25
N VAL A 9 -12.41 -16.22 12.30
CA VAL A 9 -12.97 -15.44 11.18
C VAL A 9 -12.08 -15.56 9.93
N VAL A 10 -10.76 -15.39 10.07
CA VAL A 10 -9.83 -15.54 8.93
C VAL A 10 -9.85 -16.95 8.35
N ARG A 11 -10.05 -17.99 9.17
CA ARG A 11 -10.20 -19.37 8.68
C ARG A 11 -11.48 -19.60 7.90
N LEU A 12 -12.60 -19.01 8.36
CA LEU A 12 -13.91 -19.15 7.71
C LEU A 12 -13.99 -18.33 6.42
N GLU A 13 -13.42 -17.12 6.42
CA GLU A 13 -13.48 -16.19 5.30
C GLU A 13 -12.06 -15.72 4.91
N PRO A 14 -11.21 -16.62 4.38
CA PRO A 14 -9.80 -16.34 4.13
C PRO A 14 -9.56 -15.34 2.99
N THR A 15 -10.59 -14.97 2.24
CA THR A 15 -10.49 -14.14 1.04
C THR A 15 -10.79 -12.67 1.30
N LEU A 16 -11.36 -12.31 2.44
CA LEU A 16 -11.72 -10.93 2.77
C LEU A 16 -10.52 -10.18 3.38
N PRO A 17 -9.96 -9.16 2.71
CA PRO A 17 -8.77 -8.45 3.18
C PRO A 17 -8.96 -7.79 4.56
N GLY A 18 -10.18 -7.33 4.85
CA GLY A 18 -10.50 -6.65 6.12
C GLY A 18 -10.29 -7.54 7.34
N HIS A 19 -10.63 -8.83 7.27
CA HIS A 19 -10.48 -9.76 8.40
C HIS A 19 -9.01 -10.10 8.69
N ARG A 20 -8.23 -10.26 7.62
CA ARG A 20 -6.77 -10.45 7.70
C ARG A 20 -6.09 -9.26 8.35
N SER A 21 -6.42 -8.05 7.90
CA SER A 21 -5.88 -6.80 8.45
C SER A 21 -6.27 -6.61 9.93
N ALA A 22 -7.52 -6.90 10.30
CA ALA A 22 -7.99 -6.80 11.69
C ALA A 22 -7.21 -7.73 12.64
N LEU A 23 -6.87 -8.94 12.19
CA LEU A 23 -6.01 -9.86 12.95
C LEU A 23 -4.61 -9.27 13.17
N LEU A 24 -3.99 -8.72 12.13
CA LEU A 24 -2.68 -8.08 12.24
C LEU A 24 -2.72 -6.88 13.19
N THR A 25 -3.74 -6.03 13.09
CA THR A 25 -3.93 -4.90 14.02
C THR A 25 -4.06 -5.36 15.46
N THR A 26 -4.81 -6.44 15.72
CA THR A 26 -4.98 -6.95 17.09
C THR A 26 -3.69 -7.55 17.63
N LEU A 27 -2.94 -8.29 16.82
CA LEU A 27 -1.63 -8.81 17.23
C LEU A 27 -0.64 -7.67 17.51
N LEU A 28 -0.67 -6.59 16.73
CA LEU A 28 0.18 -5.42 16.94
C LEU A 28 -0.10 -4.71 18.27
N HIS A 29 -1.36 -4.62 18.69
CA HIS A 29 -1.76 -3.82 19.86
C HIS A 29 -2.02 -4.65 21.13
N ARG A 30 -2.34 -5.93 20.98
CA ARG A 30 -2.85 -6.79 22.06
C ARG A 30 -2.32 -8.23 22.00
N GLY A 31 -1.28 -8.51 21.20
CA GLY A 31 -0.74 -9.85 21.03
C GLY A 31 0.06 -10.33 22.23
N ASP A 32 -0.32 -11.49 22.79
CA ASP A 32 0.36 -12.11 23.93
C ASP A 32 1.80 -12.58 23.60
N GLY A 33 2.13 -12.74 22.31
CA GLY A 33 3.45 -13.10 21.80
C GLY A 33 4.32 -11.93 21.34
N GLY A 34 3.93 -10.68 21.66
CA GLY A 34 4.67 -9.48 21.27
C GLY A 34 4.84 -9.33 19.75
N GLN A 35 5.89 -8.62 19.34
CA GLN A 35 6.17 -8.31 17.93
C GLN A 35 6.46 -9.56 17.07
N GLU A 36 6.98 -10.63 17.67
CA GLU A 36 7.29 -11.88 16.95
C GLU A 36 6.03 -12.53 16.40
N SER A 37 4.96 -12.59 17.20
CA SER A 37 3.68 -13.15 16.73
C SER A 37 3.06 -12.31 15.61
N PHE A 38 3.18 -10.98 15.67
CA PHE A 38 2.73 -10.10 14.60
C PHE A 38 3.53 -10.31 13.32
N PHE A 39 4.85 -10.42 13.43
CA PHE A 39 5.73 -10.61 12.28
C PHE A 39 5.51 -11.97 11.60
N ALA A 40 5.43 -13.05 12.39
CA ALA A 40 5.16 -14.39 11.89
C ALA A 40 3.81 -14.45 11.16
N GLU A 41 2.77 -13.83 11.72
CA GLU A 41 1.45 -13.72 11.09
C GLU A 41 1.50 -12.91 9.79
N THR A 42 2.13 -11.74 9.81
CA THR A 42 2.28 -10.86 8.63
C THR A 42 2.95 -11.61 7.50
N ARG A 43 4.05 -12.33 7.79
CA ARG A 43 4.77 -13.13 6.80
C ARG A 43 3.88 -14.21 6.18
N ARG A 44 3.16 -14.95 7.02
CA ARG A 44 2.24 -16.00 6.54
C ARG A 44 1.16 -15.43 5.62
N GLN A 45 0.52 -14.33 6.03
CA GLN A 45 -0.52 -13.70 5.21
C GLN A 45 0.03 -13.12 3.90
N CYS A 46 1.25 -12.56 3.90
CA CYS A 46 1.92 -12.11 2.69
C CYS A 46 2.23 -13.27 1.75
N ASP A 47 2.78 -14.39 2.24
CA ASP A 47 3.09 -15.56 1.42
C ASP A 47 1.81 -16.12 0.76
N GLU A 48 0.72 -16.27 1.55
CA GLU A 48 -0.59 -16.70 1.04
C GLU A 48 -1.19 -15.73 0.01
N LEU A 49 -1.11 -14.41 0.26
CA LEU A 49 -1.61 -13.40 -0.66
C LEU A 49 -0.83 -13.44 -1.97
N LEU A 50 0.50 -13.47 -1.88
CA LEU A 50 1.36 -13.58 -3.04
C LEU A 50 1.05 -14.87 -3.81
N ASP A 51 0.72 -15.98 -3.14
CA ASP A 51 0.49 -17.27 -3.83
C ASP A 51 -0.76 -17.18 -4.69
N ARG A 52 -1.68 -16.31 -4.30
CA ARG A 52 -2.94 -16.06 -4.97
C ARG A 52 -2.84 -15.02 -6.09
N VAL A 53 -2.16 -13.89 -5.84
CA VAL A 53 -2.18 -12.73 -6.76
C VAL A 53 -1.01 -12.72 -7.73
N MET A 54 0.03 -13.50 -7.47
CA MET A 54 1.22 -13.59 -8.32
C MET A 54 1.63 -15.06 -8.47
N PRO A 55 1.32 -15.71 -9.62
CA PRO A 55 1.80 -17.06 -9.92
C PRO A 55 3.30 -17.18 -9.66
N GLN A 56 3.78 -18.33 -9.18
CA GLN A 56 5.20 -18.48 -8.83
C GLN A 56 6.18 -18.11 -9.95
N ALA A 57 5.78 -18.29 -11.21
CA ALA A 57 6.54 -17.92 -12.40
C ALA A 57 6.73 -16.39 -12.56
N GLU A 58 5.84 -15.58 -12.00
CA GLU A 58 5.85 -14.11 -12.07
C GLU A 58 6.42 -13.48 -10.80
N ARG A 59 6.76 -14.29 -9.80
CA ARG A 59 7.39 -13.79 -8.58
C ARG A 59 8.84 -13.44 -8.83
N PRO A 60 9.31 -12.27 -8.37
CA PRO A 60 10.73 -11.98 -8.34
C PRO A 60 11.42 -13.11 -7.56
N ALA A 61 12.36 -13.82 -8.19
CA ALA A 61 13.13 -14.87 -7.53
C ALA A 61 13.68 -14.32 -6.20
N LYS A 62 13.52 -15.07 -5.09
CA LYS A 62 14.00 -14.70 -3.75
C LYS A 62 15.46 -14.27 -3.84
N ARG A 63 15.69 -12.96 -3.97
CA ARG A 63 17.00 -12.33 -4.04
C ARG A 63 17.96 -13.06 -4.98
N ALA A 64 17.60 -13.17 -6.27
CA ALA A 64 18.67 -13.16 -7.27
C ALA A 64 19.52 -11.91 -7.00
N LYS A 65 20.85 -12.04 -6.94
CA LYS A 65 21.77 -10.90 -6.75
C LYS A 65 21.60 -9.82 -7.84
N GLN A 66 20.85 -10.15 -8.88
CA GLN A 66 20.33 -9.25 -9.88
C GLN A 66 18.81 -9.21 -9.70
N SER A 67 18.25 -8.02 -9.47
CA SER A 67 16.82 -7.78 -9.65
C SER A 67 16.37 -8.44 -10.95
N PRO A 68 15.13 -8.95 -11.05
CA PRO A 68 14.60 -9.38 -12.34
C PRO A 68 14.90 -8.28 -13.36
N GLU A 69 15.28 -8.66 -14.58
CA GLU A 69 15.57 -7.74 -15.67
C GLU A 69 14.26 -7.02 -16.02
N VAL A 70 13.89 -6.04 -15.19
CA VAL A 70 12.88 -5.06 -15.50
C VAL A 70 13.40 -4.45 -16.80
N PRO A 71 12.63 -4.50 -17.91
CA PRO A 71 13.05 -3.88 -19.15
C PRO A 71 13.57 -2.51 -18.78
N ALA A 72 14.85 -2.26 -19.04
CA ALA A 72 15.51 -1.06 -18.54
C ALA A 72 14.62 0.12 -18.92
N VAL A 73 13.89 0.68 -17.95
CA VAL A 73 13.00 1.79 -18.22
C VAL A 73 13.95 2.93 -18.55
N HIS A 74 14.19 3.12 -19.86
CA HIS A 74 15.27 3.89 -20.46
C HIS A 74 16.05 4.69 -19.41
N GLN A 75 17.27 4.22 -19.08
CA GLN A 75 18.20 4.94 -18.20
C GLN A 75 18.73 6.21 -18.90
N GLU A 76 17.87 6.93 -19.63
CA GLU A 76 18.13 8.31 -19.97
C GLU A 76 18.16 9.07 -18.65
N SER A 77 19.36 9.38 -18.16
CA SER A 77 19.61 10.07 -16.90
C SER A 77 18.97 11.46 -16.81
N THR A 78 18.34 11.90 -17.90
CA THR A 78 17.73 13.22 -18.09
C THR A 78 16.21 13.23 -17.91
N ARG A 79 15.53 12.09 -17.77
CA ARG A 79 14.06 12.05 -17.62
C ARG A 79 13.63 12.24 -16.16
N LYS A 80 12.51 12.96 -15.96
CA LYS A 80 11.90 13.13 -14.63
C LYS A 80 11.54 11.76 -14.01
N LEU A 81 11.79 11.61 -12.70
CA LEU A 81 11.36 10.44 -11.94
C LEU A 81 9.83 10.48 -11.74
N ARG A 82 9.14 9.41 -12.13
CA ARG A 82 7.69 9.29 -11.91
C ARG A 82 7.41 8.63 -10.57
N ILE A 83 6.64 9.31 -9.71
CA ILE A 83 6.28 8.82 -8.38
C ILE A 83 4.76 8.69 -8.27
N GLY A 84 4.30 7.48 -7.92
CA GLY A 84 2.91 7.19 -7.60
C GLY A 84 2.70 7.08 -6.09
N TYR A 85 1.90 7.97 -5.50
CA TYR A 85 1.42 7.81 -4.13
C TYR A 85 0.05 7.14 -4.16
N VAL A 86 -0.09 6.00 -3.48
CA VAL A 86 -1.32 5.20 -3.49
C VAL A 86 -1.90 5.12 -2.08
N GLY A 87 -3.18 5.44 -1.93
CA GLY A 87 -3.93 5.14 -0.71
C GLY A 87 -4.98 6.20 -0.32
N PRO A 88 -5.71 5.98 0.78
CA PRO A 88 -6.74 6.89 1.29
C PRO A 88 -6.17 8.06 2.10
N CYS A 89 -4.97 8.57 1.75
CA CYS A 89 -4.24 9.57 2.53
C CYS A 89 -4.40 11.01 2.03
N PHE A 90 -5.20 11.26 0.99
CA PHE A 90 -5.47 12.59 0.43
C PHE A 90 -6.85 13.13 0.84
N ARG A 91 -7.14 13.08 2.15
CA ARG A 91 -8.43 13.43 2.77
C ARG A 91 -8.21 13.97 4.18
N GLN A 92 -9.25 14.23 4.96
CA GLN A 92 -9.13 14.52 6.39
C GLN A 92 -8.73 13.24 7.15
N TYR A 93 -7.43 12.97 7.19
CA TYR A 93 -6.83 11.81 7.87
C TYR A 93 -5.51 12.19 8.54
N ALA A 94 -5.14 11.47 9.61
CA ALA A 94 -3.94 11.79 10.40
C ALA A 94 -2.67 11.80 9.53
N VAL A 95 -2.54 10.82 8.61
CA VAL A 95 -1.40 10.70 7.70
C VAL A 95 -1.29 11.87 6.72
N SER A 96 -2.41 12.50 6.37
CA SER A 96 -2.47 13.58 5.37
C SER A 96 -1.63 14.79 5.77
N ARG A 97 -1.53 15.07 7.07
CA ARG A 97 -0.68 16.15 7.62
C ARG A 97 0.80 15.94 7.33
N TYR A 98 1.24 14.69 7.20
CA TYR A 98 2.64 14.33 6.91
C TYR A 98 2.90 14.18 5.42
N VAL A 99 1.90 13.80 4.63
CA VAL A 99 2.03 13.67 3.16
C VAL A 99 2.05 15.03 2.48
N ALA A 100 1.23 15.98 2.92
CA ALA A 100 1.15 17.31 2.31
C ALA A 100 2.52 18.02 2.17
N PRO A 101 3.38 18.12 3.20
CA PRO A 101 4.69 18.76 3.04
C PRO A 101 5.64 18.00 2.11
N VAL A 102 5.57 16.66 2.07
CA VAL A 102 6.37 15.85 1.14
C VAL A 102 5.96 16.15 -0.30
N LEU A 103 4.66 16.23 -0.58
CA LEU A 103 4.15 16.57 -1.90
C LEU A 103 4.55 17.99 -2.31
N ALA A 104 4.44 18.96 -1.40
CA ALA A 104 4.83 20.34 -1.66
C ALA A 104 6.34 20.51 -1.89
N GLY A 105 7.17 19.68 -1.28
CA GLY A 105 8.63 19.73 -1.35
C GLY A 105 9.25 19.06 -2.59
N HIS A 106 8.46 18.42 -3.44
CA HIS A 106 8.98 17.80 -4.66
C HIS A 106 9.49 18.85 -5.66
N ASP A 107 10.73 18.64 -6.14
CA ASP A 107 11.27 19.41 -7.25
C ASP A 107 10.58 18.98 -8.56
N ARG A 108 9.66 19.81 -9.05
CA ARG A 108 8.89 19.56 -10.26
C ARG A 108 9.74 19.47 -11.52
N GLU A 109 11.00 19.92 -11.50
CA GLU A 109 11.93 19.74 -12.61
C GLU A 109 12.60 18.36 -12.61
N GLN A 110 12.61 17.67 -11.47
CA GLN A 110 13.21 16.36 -11.32
C GLN A 110 12.16 15.25 -11.22
N VAL A 111 10.92 15.56 -10.81
CA VAL A 111 9.88 14.55 -10.58
C VAL A 111 8.52 14.89 -11.19
N GLU A 112 7.80 13.84 -11.58
CA GLU A 112 6.40 13.87 -11.99
C GLU A 112 5.58 13.03 -11.00
N VAL A 113 4.60 13.64 -10.34
CA VAL A 113 3.82 13.00 -9.28
C VAL A 113 2.41 12.65 -9.74
N THR A 114 1.99 11.42 -9.43
CA THR A 114 0.59 10.95 -9.56
C THR A 114 0.06 10.52 -8.20
N LEU A 115 -1.13 11.02 -7.85
CA LEU A 115 -1.89 10.65 -6.65
C LEU A 115 -2.99 9.67 -7.05
N PHE A 116 -2.89 8.44 -6.55
CA PHE A 116 -3.88 7.39 -6.71
C PHE A 116 -4.76 7.34 -5.45
N HIS A 117 -5.92 7.99 -5.53
CA HIS A 117 -6.83 8.18 -4.41
C HIS A 117 -7.76 6.96 -4.25
N ASP A 118 -7.57 6.24 -3.14
CA ASP A 118 -8.33 5.03 -2.79
C ASP A 118 -9.31 5.29 -1.63
N TYR A 119 -10.13 6.32 -1.76
CA TYR A 119 -11.17 6.61 -0.78
C TYR A 119 -12.47 7.03 -1.50
N PRO A 120 -13.62 6.43 -1.16
CA PRO A 120 -14.87 6.65 -1.91
C PRO A 120 -15.48 8.05 -1.72
N GLY A 121 -15.04 8.79 -0.70
CA GLY A 121 -15.53 10.13 -0.38
C GLY A 121 -14.58 11.25 -0.81
N GLN A 122 -15.06 12.48 -0.67
CA GLN A 122 -14.30 13.71 -0.84
C GLN A 122 -14.61 14.63 0.34
N ASP A 123 -13.60 15.34 0.82
CA ASP A 123 -13.72 16.35 1.87
C ASP A 123 -12.85 17.57 1.54
N ASP A 124 -12.86 18.56 2.44
CA ASP A 124 -12.11 19.81 2.24
C ASP A 124 -10.62 19.55 2.01
N ALA A 125 -10.03 18.57 2.69
CA ALA A 125 -8.62 18.25 2.49
C ALA A 125 -8.38 17.62 1.12
N THR A 126 -9.30 16.77 0.63
CA THR A 126 -9.24 16.27 -0.76
C THR A 126 -9.24 17.42 -1.77
N ALA A 127 -10.05 18.46 -1.55
CA ALA A 127 -10.04 19.65 -2.41
C ALA A 127 -8.69 20.38 -2.37
N GLU A 128 -8.07 20.51 -1.19
CA GLU A 128 -6.73 21.10 -1.06
C GLU A 128 -5.65 20.29 -1.78
N PHE A 129 -5.67 18.95 -1.71
CA PHE A 129 -4.72 18.12 -2.45
C PHE A 129 -4.86 18.27 -3.96
N ARG A 130 -6.10 18.39 -4.47
CA ARG A 130 -6.34 18.63 -5.90
C ARG A 130 -5.77 19.95 -6.40
N LYS A 131 -5.72 20.99 -5.54
CA LYS A 131 -5.12 22.29 -5.88
C LYS A 131 -3.60 22.25 -6.06
N LEU A 132 -2.91 21.19 -5.58
CA LEU A 132 -1.46 21.05 -5.75
C LEU A 132 -1.03 20.81 -7.22
N GLY A 133 -2.00 20.53 -8.11
CA GLY A 133 -1.77 20.41 -9.55
C GLY A 133 -1.08 19.12 -9.99
N PHE A 134 -1.03 18.10 -9.13
CA PHE A 134 -0.53 16.78 -9.49
C PHE A 134 -1.55 15.99 -10.29
N ARG A 135 -1.08 14.99 -11.04
CA ARG A 135 -1.98 14.06 -11.72
C ARG A 135 -2.79 13.31 -10.68
N TRP A 136 -4.11 13.27 -10.86
CA TRP A 136 -5.04 12.63 -9.94
C TRP A 136 -5.72 11.44 -10.63
N ILE A 137 -5.70 10.28 -9.98
CA ILE A 137 -6.39 9.07 -10.42
C ILE A 137 -7.26 8.58 -9.27
N ASP A 138 -8.58 8.64 -9.45
CA ASP A 138 -9.53 8.02 -8.54
C ASP A 138 -9.52 6.51 -8.79
N LEU A 139 -9.14 5.72 -7.77
CA LEU A 139 -9.12 4.25 -7.87
C LEU A 139 -10.50 3.62 -7.65
N LYS A 140 -11.48 4.42 -7.24
CA LYS A 140 -12.86 3.97 -7.04
C LYS A 140 -13.40 3.34 -8.32
N GLY A 141 -13.76 2.06 -8.24
CA GLY A 141 -14.38 1.32 -9.35
C GLY A 141 -13.40 0.63 -10.30
N LEU A 142 -12.08 0.78 -10.09
CA LEU A 142 -11.12 -0.13 -10.70
C LEU A 142 -11.30 -1.50 -10.03
N ARG A 143 -11.77 -2.49 -10.80
CA ARG A 143 -11.74 -3.88 -10.38
C ARG A 143 -10.33 -4.43 -10.66
N PRO A 144 -9.78 -5.27 -9.76
CA PRO A 144 -8.58 -6.05 -10.07
C PRO A 144 -8.82 -7.01 -11.23
#